data_AF-A0A7C7P942-F1
#
_entry.id   AF-A0A7C7P942-F1
#
_cell.length_a   1.000
_cell.length_b   1.000
_cell.length_c   1.000
_cell.angle_alpha   90.00
_cell.angle_beta   90.00
_cell.angle_gamma   90.00
#
_symmetry.space_group_name_H-M   'P 1'
#
loop_
_entity.id
_entity.type
_entity.pdbx_description
1 polymer ?
#
loop_
_entity_poly.entity_id
_entity_poly.type
_entity_poly.pdbx_seq_one_letter_code
_entity_poly.pdbx_strand_id
1 'polypeptide(L)'
;FSDRFRFMGDPDFIDVPVQELVSKRYADIRHSEIDLQKAGSFTHGNPKLELGESENTTHLTVADNDGNIVSMTQTLNDAFGSRVTVPGTGVTLNNTLYNFDPHPGNANSIVPGKRVLSSMAPITVFKGGKPFMALGTPGGRRIFGSVLQAIINVIDHGMSLQQAVEAPRVWTQGQNLELEFSVSNEASEGLDKMGHSIERVDRIAGGMNGIMFDSEGFIHGAACWRADGSPVGLSGGQAFISQGDGMFRI
;
A
#
# COMPACT_ATOMS: atom_id res chain seq x y z
N PHE A 1 -9.64 6.97 -7.20
CA PHE A 1 -8.59 7.11 -8.23
C PHE A 1 -8.78 8.31 -9.16
N SER A 2 -10.00 8.63 -9.60
CA SER A 2 -10.29 9.84 -10.40
C SER A 2 -9.61 11.12 -9.87
N ASP A 3 -9.76 11.41 -8.58
CA ASP A 3 -9.10 12.57 -7.94
C ASP A 3 -7.57 12.50 -7.98
N ARG A 4 -6.97 11.32 -7.82
CA ARG A 4 -5.52 11.13 -7.94
C ARG A 4 -5.03 11.58 -9.31
N PHE A 5 -5.69 11.12 -10.37
CA PHE A 5 -5.30 11.45 -11.74
C PHE A 5 -5.45 12.93 -12.07
N ARG A 6 -6.43 13.59 -11.46
CA ARG A 6 -6.69 15.01 -11.69
C ARG A 6 -5.76 15.93 -10.90
N PHE A 7 -5.52 15.63 -9.63
CA PHE A 7 -4.95 16.60 -8.69
C PHE A 7 -3.55 16.26 -8.17
N MET A 8 -3.09 15.02 -8.27
CA MET A 8 -1.83 14.63 -7.65
C MET A 8 -0.62 14.84 -8.57
N GLY A 9 0.46 15.33 -7.97
CA GLY A 9 1.74 15.63 -8.60
C GLY A 9 2.71 16.12 -7.52
N ASP A 10 3.85 16.67 -7.95
CA ASP A 10 4.85 17.21 -7.02
C ASP A 10 4.38 18.52 -6.37
N PRO A 11 4.23 18.60 -5.02
CA PRO A 11 3.80 19.81 -4.35
C PRO A 11 4.81 20.97 -4.43
N ASP A 12 6.05 20.74 -4.86
CA ASP A 12 7.01 21.84 -5.10
C ASP A 12 6.74 22.56 -6.45
N PHE A 13 5.88 21.98 -7.30
CA PHE A 13 5.57 22.47 -8.64
C PHE A 13 4.09 22.78 -8.86
N ILE A 14 3.19 22.17 -8.08
CA ILE A 14 1.74 22.36 -8.18
C ILE A 14 1.09 22.42 -6.80
N ASP A 15 -0.06 23.09 -6.71
CA ASP A 15 -0.88 23.06 -5.51
C ASP A 15 -1.75 21.79 -5.47
N VAL A 16 -1.39 20.84 -4.62
CA VAL A 16 -2.22 19.66 -4.35
C VAL A 16 -3.22 20.00 -3.24
N PRO A 17 -4.55 19.91 -3.47
CA PRO A 17 -5.57 20.33 -2.50
C PRO A 17 -5.78 19.29 -1.39
N VAL A 18 -4.70 18.93 -0.67
CA VAL A 18 -4.70 17.84 0.33
C VAL A 18 -5.77 18.06 1.40
N GLN A 19 -5.90 19.29 1.92
CA GLN A 19 -6.87 19.61 2.98
C GLN A 19 -8.32 19.37 2.55
N GLU A 20 -8.64 19.68 1.29
CA GLU A 20 -9.97 19.42 0.73
C GLU A 20 -10.19 17.93 0.51
N LEU A 21 -9.21 17.24 -0.11
CA LEU A 21 -9.29 15.81 -0.45
C LEU A 21 -9.47 14.91 0.78
N VAL A 22 -8.94 15.31 1.94
CA VAL A 22 -9.05 14.57 3.21
C VAL A 22 -10.15 15.11 4.14
N SER A 23 -10.93 16.11 3.71
CA SER A 23 -11.97 16.70 4.53
C SER A 23 -13.21 15.81 4.63
N LYS A 24 -13.87 15.83 5.80
CA LYS A 24 -15.16 15.14 6.00
C LYS A 24 -16.23 15.62 5.02
N ARG A 25 -16.29 16.94 4.78
CA ARG A 25 -17.24 17.54 3.86
C ARG A 25 -17.07 17.00 2.43
N TYR A 26 -15.85 16.91 1.93
CA TYR A 26 -15.61 16.35 0.59
C TYR A 26 -15.90 14.85 0.55
N ALA A 27 -15.57 14.12 1.62
CA ALA A 27 -15.94 12.72 1.75
C ALA A 27 -17.47 12.50 1.69
N ASP A 28 -18.27 13.35 2.35
CA ASP A 28 -19.74 13.28 2.30
C ASP A 28 -20.28 13.49 0.87
N ILE A 29 -19.69 14.43 0.12
CA ILE A 29 -20.03 14.66 -1.29
C ILE A 29 -19.72 13.41 -2.11
N ARG A 30 -18.50 12.88 -2.02
CA ARG A 30 -18.09 11.68 -2.76
C ARG A 30 -18.91 10.45 -2.37
N HIS A 31 -19.25 10.31 -1.09
CA HIS A 31 -20.09 9.21 -0.58
C HIS A 31 -21.52 9.29 -1.14
N SER A 32 -22.08 10.49 -1.29
CA SER A 32 -23.43 10.67 -1.88
C SER A 32 -23.54 10.22 -3.34
N GLU A 33 -22.41 10.07 -4.04
CA GLU A 33 -22.36 9.56 -5.42
C GLU A 33 -22.33 8.02 -5.49
N ILE A 34 -22.23 7.33 -4.35
CA ILE A 34 -22.17 5.87 -4.28
C ILE A 34 -23.60 5.31 -4.28
N ASP A 35 -23.95 4.58 -5.34
CA ASP A 35 -25.14 3.75 -5.40
C ASP A 35 -24.78 2.31 -4.99
N LEU A 36 -25.33 1.84 -3.87
CA LEU A 36 -25.05 0.49 -3.35
C LEU A 36 -25.67 -0.64 -4.20
N GLN A 37 -26.54 -0.32 -5.16
CA GLN A 37 -27.18 -1.30 -6.03
C GLN A 37 -26.66 -1.26 -7.47
N LYS A 38 -25.80 -0.29 -7.79
CA LYS A 38 -25.34 -0.09 -9.16
C LYS A 38 -23.91 0.43 -9.22
N ALA A 39 -23.12 -0.19 -10.09
CA ALA A 39 -21.78 0.26 -10.41
C ALA A 39 -21.81 1.70 -10.95
N GLY A 40 -21.08 2.59 -10.28
CA GLY A 40 -20.86 3.95 -10.73
C GLY A 40 -19.94 3.99 -11.94
N SER A 41 -20.15 4.98 -12.82
CA SER A 41 -19.18 5.34 -13.86
C SER A 41 -18.53 6.66 -13.45
N PHE A 42 -17.25 6.60 -13.12
CA PHE A 42 -16.49 7.78 -12.72
C PHE A 42 -15.57 8.17 -13.85
N THR A 43 -15.84 9.30 -14.49
CA THR A 43 -14.95 9.83 -15.50
C THR A 43 -13.74 10.49 -14.83
N HIS A 44 -12.55 10.20 -15.36
CA HIS A 44 -11.38 11.04 -15.24
C HIS A 44 -10.60 11.01 -16.55
N GLY A 45 -9.82 12.06 -16.81
CA GLY A 45 -8.79 12.01 -17.84
C GLY A 45 -7.75 10.96 -17.47
N ASN A 46 -7.73 9.82 -18.16
CA ASN A 46 -6.75 9.51 -19.20
C ASN A 46 -6.87 8.03 -19.66
N PRO A 47 -7.99 7.61 -20.30
CA PRO A 47 -8.20 6.22 -20.73
C PRO A 47 -7.37 5.81 -21.96
N LYS A 48 -6.19 6.40 -22.19
CA LYS A 48 -5.24 5.96 -23.24
C LYS A 48 -3.84 5.67 -22.73
N LEU A 49 -3.55 5.96 -21.46
CA LEU A 49 -2.28 5.64 -20.83
C LEU A 49 -2.52 4.52 -19.82
N GLU A 50 -2.79 3.31 -20.33
CA GLU A 50 -2.49 2.07 -19.60
C GLU A 50 -0.97 1.91 -19.51
N LEU A 51 -0.33 2.82 -18.79
CA LEU A 51 1.03 2.64 -18.35
C LEU A 51 0.98 1.59 -17.25
N GLY A 52 1.37 0.37 -17.58
CA GLY A 52 1.48 -0.72 -16.62
C GLY A 52 2.51 -0.32 -15.55
N GLU A 53 2.05 -0.11 -14.32
CA GLU A 53 2.95 -0.03 -13.18
C GLU A 53 3.31 -1.45 -12.78
N SER A 54 4.60 -1.71 -12.60
CA SER A 54 5.10 -3.03 -12.30
C SER A 54 4.96 -3.39 -10.82
N GLU A 55 4.93 -4.69 -10.54
CA GLU A 55 4.81 -5.24 -9.18
C GLU A 55 6.14 -5.23 -8.40
N ASN A 56 7.19 -4.65 -8.98
CA ASN A 56 8.58 -4.77 -8.53
C ASN A 56 8.97 -3.68 -7.53
N THR A 57 8.37 -3.80 -6.35
CA THR A 57 8.61 -2.95 -5.19
C THR A 57 8.90 -3.85 -3.99
N THR A 58 9.60 -3.35 -2.98
CA THR A 58 9.82 -4.08 -1.72
C THR A 58 9.31 -3.24 -0.56
N HIS A 59 8.62 -3.89 0.38
CA HIS A 59 8.18 -3.28 1.63
C HIS A 59 8.80 -3.99 2.83
N LEU A 60 9.27 -3.19 3.79
CA LEU A 60 9.81 -3.64 5.06
C LEU A 60 9.12 -2.87 6.20
N THR A 61 8.77 -3.61 7.25
CA THR A 61 8.38 -3.05 8.54
C THR A 61 9.28 -3.60 9.63
N VAL A 62 9.77 -2.71 10.51
CA VAL A 62 10.56 -3.08 11.70
C VAL A 62 10.03 -2.31 12.89
N ALA A 63 10.01 -2.96 14.05
CA ALA A 63 9.76 -2.32 15.33
C ALA A 63 10.77 -2.83 16.36
N ASP A 64 11.08 -2.00 17.35
CA ASP A 64 11.93 -2.38 18.48
C ASP A 64 11.25 -2.12 19.83
N ASN A 65 11.93 -2.53 20.91
CA ASN A 65 11.46 -2.39 22.28
C ASN A 65 11.50 -0.94 22.80
N ASP A 66 12.24 -0.05 22.13
CA ASP A 66 12.28 1.38 22.45
C ASP A 66 11.08 2.13 21.83
N GLY A 67 10.24 1.42 21.07
CA GLY A 67 9.07 1.98 20.41
C GLY A 67 9.37 2.64 19.07
N ASN A 68 10.57 2.44 18.52
CA ASN A 68 10.86 2.88 17.16
C ASN A 68 10.13 1.98 16.16
N ILE A 69 9.59 2.60 15.12
CA ILE A 69 8.88 1.90 14.04
C ILE A 69 9.38 2.45 12.71
N VAL A 70 9.79 1.55 11.83
CA VAL A 70 10.15 1.87 10.45
C VAL A 70 9.17 1.15 9.54
N SER A 71 8.46 1.92 8.71
CA SER A 71 7.68 1.41 7.58
C SER A 71 8.27 2.00 6.31
N MET A 72 8.86 1.15 5.47
CA MET A 72 9.65 1.60 4.32
C MET A 72 9.26 0.83 3.07
N THR A 73 8.95 1.58 2.02
CA THR A 73 8.70 1.06 0.68
C THR A 73 9.78 1.61 -0.25
N GLN A 74 10.44 0.72 -0.99
CA GLN A 74 11.47 1.09 -1.97
C GLN A 74 11.18 0.43 -3.32
N THR A 75 11.56 1.12 -4.41
CA THR A 75 11.22 0.67 -5.77
C THR A 75 12.23 1.14 -6.80
N LEU A 76 12.41 0.33 -7.85
CA LEU A 76 13.03 0.76 -9.11
C LEU A 76 11.99 1.13 -10.17
N ASN A 77 10.70 1.14 -9.80
CA ASN A 77 9.52 1.05 -10.65
C ASN A 77 9.32 -0.34 -11.25
N ASP A 78 10.08 -0.70 -12.29
CA ASP A 78 9.98 -2.01 -12.94
C ASP A 78 11.00 -3.04 -12.40
N ALA A 79 10.83 -4.32 -12.77
CA ALA A 79 11.84 -5.35 -12.53
C ALA A 79 13.17 -4.91 -13.15
N PHE A 80 14.20 -4.77 -12.31
CA PHE A 80 15.50 -4.22 -12.68
C PHE A 80 15.45 -2.77 -13.22
N GLY A 81 14.40 -2.01 -12.91
CA GLY A 81 14.25 -0.61 -13.30
C GLY A 81 14.45 -0.37 -14.79
N SER A 82 15.40 0.49 -15.13
CA SER A 82 15.80 0.80 -16.50
C SER A 82 16.60 -0.30 -17.20
N ARG A 83 17.02 -1.34 -16.46
CA ARG A 83 17.97 -2.37 -16.88
C ARG A 83 19.36 -1.80 -17.25
N VAL A 84 19.66 -0.59 -16.80
CA VAL A 84 20.99 0.03 -16.90
C VAL A 84 21.71 -0.15 -15.58
N THR A 85 22.89 -0.75 -15.63
CA THR A 85 23.77 -0.93 -14.46
C THR A 85 24.96 0.01 -14.58
N VAL A 86 25.27 0.73 -13.51
CA VAL A 86 26.47 1.58 -13.45
C VAL A 86 27.71 0.67 -13.58
N PRO A 87 28.59 0.90 -14.57
CA PRO A 87 29.72 0.01 -14.82
C PRO A 87 30.60 -0.20 -13.59
N GLY A 88 30.89 -1.47 -13.27
CA GLY A 88 31.77 -1.85 -12.16
C GLY A 88 31.17 -1.79 -10.75
N THR A 89 29.92 -1.33 -10.57
CA THR A 89 29.32 -1.19 -9.23
C THR A 89 28.24 -2.21 -8.90
N GLY A 90 27.63 -2.82 -9.93
CA GLY A 90 26.45 -3.68 -9.76
C GLY A 90 25.16 -2.91 -9.41
N VAL A 91 25.20 -1.57 -9.39
CA VAL A 91 24.02 -0.74 -9.07
C VAL A 91 23.16 -0.55 -10.30
N THR A 92 21.93 -1.07 -10.24
CA THR A 92 20.91 -0.90 -11.29
C THR A 92 20.13 0.39 -11.08
N LEU A 93 19.91 1.14 -12.16
CA LEU A 93 19.17 2.41 -12.14
C LEU A 93 17.67 2.19 -12.30
N ASN A 94 16.87 2.97 -11.56
CA ASN A 94 15.41 2.97 -11.68
C ASN A 94 14.94 3.49 -13.05
N ASN A 95 13.67 3.26 -13.38
CA ASN A 95 13.01 3.91 -14.52
C ASN A 95 11.78 4.72 -14.10
N THR A 96 11.80 5.32 -12.90
CA THR A 96 10.59 5.95 -12.33
C THR A 96 10.08 7.13 -13.14
N LEU A 97 10.92 7.80 -13.95
CA LEU A 97 10.47 8.87 -14.85
C LEU A 97 9.37 8.43 -15.82
N TYR A 98 9.21 7.12 -16.05
CA TYR A 98 8.10 6.53 -16.80
C TYR A 98 6.71 6.90 -16.24
N ASN A 99 6.61 7.22 -14.94
CA ASN A 99 5.34 7.54 -14.30
C ASN A 99 4.87 8.98 -14.53
N PHE A 100 5.66 9.84 -15.19
CA PHE A 100 5.21 11.17 -15.58
C PHE A 100 4.22 11.11 -16.75
N ASP A 101 3.33 12.11 -16.80
CA ASP A 101 2.57 12.39 -17.99
C ASP A 101 3.48 13.09 -19.02
N PRO A 102 3.65 12.54 -20.24
CA PRO A 102 4.46 13.20 -21.27
C PRO A 102 3.78 14.44 -21.86
N HIS A 103 2.48 14.62 -21.66
CA HIS A 103 1.75 15.79 -22.15
C HIS A 103 1.94 16.97 -21.21
N PRO A 104 2.24 18.18 -21.72
CA PRO A 104 2.43 19.37 -20.90
C PRO A 104 1.10 19.89 -20.31
N GLY A 105 1.19 20.60 -19.18
CA GLY A 105 0.06 21.32 -18.57
C GLY A 105 -0.79 20.52 -17.58
N ASN A 106 -0.51 19.24 -17.36
CA ASN A 106 -1.16 18.38 -16.38
C ASN A 106 -0.43 18.41 -15.03
N ALA A 107 -1.15 18.05 -13.96
CA ALA A 107 -0.62 17.99 -12.60
C ALA A 107 0.66 17.15 -12.50
N ASN A 108 0.72 16.02 -13.24
CA ASN A 108 1.86 15.12 -13.27
C ASN A 108 2.67 15.21 -14.59
N SER A 109 2.63 16.34 -15.30
CA SER A 109 3.51 16.54 -16.46
C SER A 109 4.98 16.53 -16.08
N ILE A 110 5.83 15.99 -16.96
CA ILE A 110 7.29 15.98 -16.82
C ILE A 110 7.87 17.40 -16.88
N VAL A 111 8.68 17.77 -15.88
CA VAL A 111 9.38 19.06 -15.78
C VAL A 111 10.75 18.82 -15.10
N PRO A 112 11.84 19.51 -15.50
CA PRO A 112 13.13 19.39 -14.83
C PRO A 112 13.04 19.67 -13.32
N GLY A 113 13.70 18.83 -12.51
CA GLY A 113 13.74 18.97 -11.05
C GLY A 113 12.48 18.49 -10.31
N LYS A 114 11.40 18.17 -11.04
CA LYS A 114 10.16 17.67 -10.46
C LYS A 114 10.32 16.22 -9.99
N ARG A 115 9.84 15.93 -8.80
CA ARG A 115 9.74 14.60 -8.22
C ARG A 115 8.59 13.83 -8.88
N VAL A 116 8.84 12.57 -9.16
CA VAL A 116 7.85 11.68 -9.77
C VAL A 116 6.69 11.40 -8.82
N LEU A 117 5.46 11.39 -9.33
CA LEU A 117 4.31 10.89 -8.58
C LEU A 117 4.46 9.39 -8.32
N SER A 118 4.58 9.00 -7.05
CA SER A 118 4.72 7.61 -6.64
C SER A 118 3.38 6.95 -6.31
N SER A 119 3.34 5.62 -6.39
CA SER A 119 2.26 4.79 -5.85
C SER A 119 2.64 4.11 -4.53
N MET A 120 3.85 4.36 -4.00
CA MET A 120 4.27 3.85 -2.70
C MET A 120 3.44 4.45 -1.57
N ALA A 121 2.97 3.61 -0.64
CA ALA A 121 2.22 4.04 0.55
C ALA A 121 2.64 3.22 1.78
N PRO A 122 3.82 3.48 2.39
CA PRO A 122 4.13 2.95 3.71
C PRO A 122 3.22 3.63 4.74
N ILE A 123 2.45 2.85 5.50
CA ILE A 123 1.45 3.38 6.45
C ILE A 123 1.80 2.97 7.88
N THR A 124 1.66 3.94 8.79
CA THR A 124 1.64 3.71 10.24
C THR A 124 0.32 4.24 10.79
N VAL A 125 -0.40 3.39 11.50
CA VAL A 125 -1.70 3.66 12.12
C VAL A 125 -1.50 3.89 13.62
N PHE A 126 -2.11 4.96 14.13
CA PHE A 126 -2.08 5.31 15.54
C PHE A 126 -3.47 5.16 16.16
N LYS A 127 -3.54 4.68 17.40
CA LYS A 127 -4.76 4.57 18.21
C LYS A 127 -4.52 5.22 19.57
N GLY A 128 -5.28 6.26 19.88
CA GLY A 128 -5.10 7.01 21.13
C GLY A 128 -3.70 7.63 21.28
N GLY A 129 -3.09 8.07 20.17
CA GLY A 129 -1.74 8.64 20.15
C GLY A 129 -0.60 7.63 20.24
N LYS A 130 -0.89 6.32 20.36
CA LYS A 130 0.11 5.25 20.38
C LYS A 130 0.14 4.52 19.03
N PRO A 131 1.29 4.05 18.56
CA PRO A 131 1.33 3.17 17.40
C PRO A 131 0.50 1.92 17.62
N PHE A 132 -0.29 1.56 16.61
CA PHE A 132 -1.16 0.39 16.64
C PHE A 132 -0.73 -0.63 15.58
N MET A 133 -0.42 -0.16 14.37
CA MET A 133 -0.03 -1.03 13.26
C MET A 133 0.84 -0.27 12.27
N ALA A 134 1.80 -0.92 11.65
CA ALA A 134 2.53 -0.42 10.50
C ALA A 134 2.55 -1.49 9.41
N LEU A 135 2.29 -1.09 8.16
CA LEU A 135 2.16 -2.03 7.06
C LEU A 135 2.36 -1.35 5.70
N GLY A 136 2.60 -2.18 4.70
CA GLY A 136 2.67 -1.77 3.31
C GLY A 136 2.91 -2.97 2.41
N THR A 137 2.81 -2.72 1.11
CA THR A 137 2.88 -3.77 0.10
C THR A 137 3.44 -3.21 -1.20
N PRO A 138 4.08 -4.03 -2.04
CA PRO A 138 4.32 -3.68 -3.44
C PRO A 138 3.09 -3.87 -4.32
N GLY A 139 3.10 -3.31 -5.54
CA GLY A 139 2.02 -3.50 -6.53
C GLY A 139 1.51 -2.25 -7.23
N GLY A 140 2.34 -1.20 -7.39
CA GLY A 140 1.95 0.03 -8.08
C GLY A 140 0.66 0.64 -7.51
N ARG A 141 -0.26 1.08 -8.37
CA ARG A 141 -1.58 1.61 -7.94
C ARG A 141 -2.43 0.63 -7.14
N ARG A 142 -2.15 -0.68 -7.16
CA ARG A 142 -2.85 -1.68 -6.34
C ARG A 142 -2.50 -1.58 -4.86
N ILE A 143 -1.42 -0.88 -4.50
CA ILE A 143 -0.97 -0.67 -3.12
C ILE A 143 -2.06 0.01 -2.29
N PHE A 144 -2.64 1.11 -2.78
CA PHE A 144 -3.59 1.93 -2.00
C PHE A 144 -4.80 1.12 -1.53
N GLY A 145 -5.47 0.43 -2.46
CA GLY A 145 -6.64 -0.38 -2.14
C GLY A 145 -6.30 -1.58 -1.26
N SER A 146 -5.15 -2.21 -1.47
CA SER A 146 -4.72 -3.37 -0.69
C SER A 146 -4.42 -3.00 0.76
N VAL A 147 -3.65 -1.93 0.98
CA VAL A 147 -3.36 -1.43 2.34
C VAL A 147 -4.63 -0.98 3.05
N LEU A 148 -5.53 -0.27 2.35
CA LEU A 148 -6.83 0.11 2.91
C LEU A 148 -7.65 -1.09 3.37
N GLN A 149 -7.76 -2.14 2.53
CA GLN A 149 -8.48 -3.37 2.88
C GLN A 149 -7.90 -4.04 4.12
N ALA A 150 -6.56 -4.13 4.24
CA ALA A 150 -5.93 -4.71 5.43
C ALA A 150 -6.23 -3.89 6.70
N ILE A 151 -6.24 -2.55 6.60
CA ILE A 151 -6.60 -1.67 7.72
C ILE A 151 -8.06 -1.88 8.14
N ILE A 152 -8.99 -1.93 7.19
CA ILE A 152 -10.42 -2.21 7.43
C ILE A 152 -10.59 -3.60 8.08
N ASN A 153 -9.89 -4.61 7.57
CA ASN A 153 -9.94 -5.97 8.11
C ASN A 153 -9.51 -6.05 9.58
N VAL A 154 -8.46 -5.33 9.97
CA VAL A 154 -8.03 -5.28 11.38
C VAL A 154 -8.98 -4.45 12.23
N ILE A 155 -9.35 -3.25 11.78
CA ILE A 155 -10.10 -2.28 12.60
C ILE A 155 -11.58 -2.62 12.69
N ASP A 156 -12.22 -2.84 11.54
CA ASP A 156 -13.68 -2.99 11.43
C ASP A 156 -14.12 -4.45 11.55
N HIS A 157 -13.30 -5.40 11.07
CA HIS A 157 -13.59 -6.83 11.13
C HIS A 157 -12.88 -7.58 12.26
N GLY A 158 -12.00 -6.91 13.03
CA GLY A 158 -11.32 -7.50 14.17
C GLY A 158 -10.38 -8.65 13.83
N MET A 159 -9.91 -8.73 12.57
CA MET A 159 -8.99 -9.77 12.13
C MET A 159 -7.62 -9.60 12.80
N SER A 160 -6.93 -10.72 13.02
CA SER A 160 -5.49 -10.67 13.33
C SER A 160 -4.72 -10.08 12.14
N LEU A 161 -3.51 -9.57 12.40
CA LEU A 161 -2.69 -9.01 11.32
C LEU A 161 -2.44 -10.03 10.20
N GLN A 162 -2.14 -11.29 10.55
CA GLN A 162 -1.91 -12.34 9.55
C GLN A 162 -3.16 -12.61 8.70
N GLN A 163 -4.33 -12.70 9.33
CA GLN A 163 -5.60 -12.87 8.62
C GLN A 163 -5.86 -11.70 7.66
N ALA A 164 -5.60 -10.47 8.10
CA ALA A 164 -5.82 -9.28 7.30
C ALA A 164 -4.91 -9.19 6.06
N VAL A 165 -3.63 -9.56 6.18
CA VAL A 165 -2.70 -9.52 5.03
C VAL A 165 -2.96 -10.65 4.02
N GLU A 166 -3.51 -11.78 4.47
CA GLU A 166 -3.83 -12.94 3.64
C GLU A 166 -5.18 -12.85 2.94
N ALA A 167 -6.14 -12.13 3.54
CA ALA A 167 -7.50 -11.99 3.06
C ALA A 167 -7.59 -11.75 1.54
N PRO A 168 -8.61 -12.30 0.86
CA PRO A 168 -8.88 -12.02 -0.55
C PRO A 168 -8.97 -10.51 -0.79
N ARG A 169 -8.37 -10.05 -1.88
CA ARG A 169 -8.36 -8.63 -2.25
C ARG A 169 -9.25 -8.37 -3.44
N VAL A 170 -9.74 -7.13 -3.51
CA VAL A 170 -10.41 -6.55 -4.66
C VAL A 170 -9.71 -5.26 -5.07
N TRP A 171 -9.72 -4.91 -6.36
CA TRP A 171 -9.13 -3.65 -6.82
C TRP A 171 -9.82 -3.11 -8.07
N THR A 172 -9.94 -1.79 -8.13
CA THR A 172 -10.29 -1.08 -9.34
C THR A 172 -9.74 0.33 -9.28
N GLN A 173 -9.49 0.91 -10.45
CA GLN A 173 -9.23 2.35 -10.59
C GLN A 173 -10.27 3.06 -11.47
N GLY A 174 -11.37 2.39 -11.83
CA GLY A 174 -12.48 2.96 -12.62
C GLY A 174 -12.82 2.19 -13.90
N GLN A 175 -12.02 1.18 -14.27
CA GLN A 175 -12.29 0.26 -15.39
C GLN A 175 -12.94 -1.04 -14.88
N ASN A 176 -12.35 -2.20 -15.19
CA ASN A 176 -12.69 -3.49 -14.59
C ASN A 176 -12.54 -3.48 -13.06
N LEU A 177 -13.31 -4.34 -12.41
CA LEU A 177 -13.16 -4.72 -11.02
C LEU A 177 -12.40 -6.04 -10.96
N GLU A 178 -11.13 -5.95 -10.57
CA GLU A 178 -10.31 -7.13 -10.31
C GLU A 178 -10.73 -7.77 -8.99
N LEU A 179 -11.02 -9.06 -9.04
CA LEU A 179 -11.29 -9.91 -7.89
C LEU A 179 -10.30 -11.07 -7.89
N GLU A 180 -9.65 -11.32 -6.77
CA GLU A 180 -8.84 -12.52 -6.66
C GLU A 180 -9.69 -13.79 -6.74
N PHE A 181 -9.12 -14.89 -7.23
CA PHE A 181 -9.83 -16.16 -7.32
C PHE A 181 -10.37 -16.69 -5.99
N SER A 182 -9.83 -16.26 -4.86
CA SER A 182 -10.30 -16.62 -3.52
C SER A 182 -11.57 -15.86 -3.09
N VAL A 183 -11.98 -14.80 -3.80
CA VAL A 183 -13.28 -14.15 -3.60
C VAL A 183 -14.39 -15.11 -4.03
N SER A 184 -15.43 -15.26 -3.20
CA SER A 184 -16.51 -16.22 -3.45
C SER A 184 -17.24 -15.93 -4.77
N ASN A 185 -17.72 -17.00 -5.42
CA ASN A 185 -18.53 -16.85 -6.64
C ASN A 185 -19.81 -16.07 -6.37
N GLU A 186 -20.42 -16.27 -5.18
CA GLU A 186 -21.60 -15.52 -4.77
C GLU A 186 -21.35 -14.01 -4.72
N ALA A 187 -20.23 -13.57 -4.14
CA ALA A 187 -19.86 -12.15 -4.13
C ALA A 187 -19.58 -11.63 -5.54
N SER A 188 -18.87 -12.42 -6.36
CA SER A 188 -18.56 -12.10 -7.75
C SER A 188 -19.83 -11.90 -8.59
N GLU A 189 -20.79 -12.81 -8.48
CA GLU A 189 -22.09 -12.72 -9.19
C GLU A 189 -22.95 -11.57 -8.68
N GLY A 190 -22.90 -11.28 -7.37
CA GLY A 190 -23.58 -10.11 -6.80
C GLY A 190 -23.07 -8.81 -7.40
N LEU A 191 -21.75 -8.66 -7.50
CA LEU A 191 -21.10 -7.49 -8.09
C LEU A 191 -21.35 -7.38 -9.61
N ASP A 192 -21.34 -8.49 -10.33
CA ASP A 192 -21.70 -8.53 -11.76
C ASP A 192 -23.15 -8.05 -11.99
N LYS A 193 -24.10 -8.50 -11.17
CA LYS A 193 -25.51 -8.04 -11.22
C LYS A 193 -25.67 -6.55 -10.94
N MET A 194 -24.79 -5.96 -10.14
CA MET A 194 -24.73 -4.50 -9.91
C MET A 194 -24.13 -3.76 -11.12
N GLY A 195 -23.56 -4.45 -12.10
CA GLY A 195 -23.01 -3.88 -13.33
C GLY A 195 -21.50 -3.66 -13.31
N HIS A 196 -20.78 -4.27 -12.35
CA HIS A 196 -19.31 -4.25 -12.38
C HIS A 196 -18.77 -5.19 -13.45
N SER A 197 -17.84 -4.71 -14.29
CA SER A 197 -17.12 -5.59 -15.21
C SER A 197 -16.04 -6.36 -14.44
N ILE A 198 -16.31 -7.63 -14.13
CA ILE A 198 -15.44 -8.45 -13.29
C ILE A 198 -14.27 -9.03 -14.09
N GLU A 199 -13.08 -8.94 -13.50
CA GLU A 199 -11.87 -9.62 -13.95
C GLU A 199 -11.33 -10.49 -12.83
N ARG A 200 -11.19 -11.80 -13.05
CA ARG A 200 -10.63 -12.73 -12.05
C ARG A 200 -9.14 -12.85 -12.23
N VAL A 201 -8.39 -12.65 -11.14
CA VAL A 201 -6.92 -12.62 -11.17
C VAL A 201 -6.33 -13.53 -10.08
N ASP A 202 -5.09 -13.98 -10.28
CA ASP A 202 -4.37 -14.81 -9.30
C ASP A 202 -4.04 -14.05 -8.02
N ARG A 203 -3.64 -12.78 -8.17
CA ARG A 203 -3.29 -11.89 -7.05
C ARG A 203 -3.55 -10.44 -7.40
N ILE A 204 -3.82 -9.64 -6.38
CA ILE A 204 -3.89 -8.19 -6.43
C ILE A 204 -2.79 -7.61 -5.53
N ALA A 205 -1.91 -6.82 -6.15
CA ALA A 205 -0.66 -6.37 -5.54
C ALA A 205 0.23 -7.56 -5.08
N GLY A 206 1.32 -7.27 -4.38
CA GLY A 206 2.27 -8.29 -3.94
C GLY A 206 2.21 -8.61 -2.44
N GLY A 207 3.35 -9.08 -1.94
CA GLY A 207 3.55 -9.51 -0.56
C GLY A 207 3.52 -8.34 0.42
N MET A 208 2.37 -8.16 1.06
CA MET A 208 2.21 -7.23 2.17
C MET A 208 2.95 -7.73 3.40
N ASN A 209 3.69 -6.82 4.06
CA ASN A 209 4.32 -7.07 5.34
C ASN A 209 3.80 -6.05 6.35
N GLY A 210 3.72 -6.44 7.62
CA GLY A 210 3.32 -5.53 8.67
C GLY A 210 3.71 -5.97 10.07
N ILE A 211 3.56 -5.03 11.00
CA ILE A 211 3.70 -5.20 12.43
C ILE A 211 2.47 -4.59 13.11
N MET A 212 1.94 -5.24 14.15
CA MET A 212 0.82 -4.76 14.96
C MET A 212 1.13 -4.91 16.44
N PHE A 213 0.73 -3.92 17.24
CA PHE A 213 0.88 -3.92 18.69
C PHE A 213 -0.48 -4.19 19.33
N ASP A 214 -0.55 -5.18 20.22
CA ASP A 214 -1.78 -5.44 20.97
C ASP A 214 -1.82 -4.68 22.32
N SER A 215 -2.91 -4.85 23.05
CA SER A 215 -3.11 -4.20 24.35
C SER A 215 -2.24 -4.78 25.47
N GLU A 216 -1.67 -5.97 25.28
CA GLU A 216 -0.79 -6.62 26.26
C GLU A 216 0.69 -6.27 26.04
N GLY A 217 0.98 -5.57 24.94
CA GLY A 217 2.33 -5.13 24.57
C GLY A 217 3.07 -6.13 23.68
N PHE A 218 2.40 -7.17 23.18
CA PHE A 218 3.01 -8.06 22.19
C PHE A 218 3.06 -7.41 20.81
N ILE A 219 4.11 -7.77 20.09
CA ILE A 219 4.36 -7.34 18.72
C ILE A 219 4.07 -8.53 17.81
N HIS A 220 3.07 -8.36 16.94
CA HIS A 220 2.65 -9.34 15.95
C HIS A 220 3.25 -8.98 14.61
N GLY A 221 4.06 -9.85 14.02
CA GLY A 221 4.56 -9.70 12.65
C GLY A 221 3.75 -10.54 11.67
N ALA A 222 3.55 -10.03 10.45
CA ALA A 222 2.88 -10.77 9.38
C ALA A 222 3.57 -10.59 8.04
N ALA A 223 3.52 -11.64 7.21
CA ALA A 223 3.93 -11.61 5.81
C ALA A 223 2.90 -12.35 4.96
N CYS A 224 2.60 -11.80 3.79
CA CYS A 224 1.57 -12.29 2.89
C CYS A 224 2.09 -13.37 1.93
N TRP A 225 1.30 -14.44 1.72
CA TRP A 225 1.62 -15.54 0.80
C TRP A 225 1.91 -15.13 -0.67
N ARG A 226 1.48 -13.93 -1.09
CA ARG A 226 1.63 -13.45 -2.48
C ARG A 226 3.08 -13.18 -2.89
N ALA A 227 4.01 -13.14 -1.94
CA ALA A 227 5.44 -13.13 -2.18
C ALA A 227 6.19 -13.84 -1.04
N ASP A 228 7.44 -14.20 -1.29
CA ASP A 228 8.31 -14.69 -0.23
C ASP A 228 8.57 -13.56 0.78
N GLY A 229 8.16 -13.79 2.02
CA GLY A 229 8.34 -12.88 3.14
C GLY A 229 8.31 -13.67 4.45
N SER A 230 8.98 -13.17 5.49
CA SER A 230 9.05 -13.89 6.76
C SER A 230 9.03 -12.90 7.92
N PRO A 231 8.01 -12.96 8.79
CA PRO A 231 8.06 -12.23 10.05
C PRO A 231 9.04 -12.94 10.98
N VAL A 232 9.93 -12.19 11.61
CA VAL A 232 10.90 -12.70 12.59
C VAL A 232 10.80 -11.84 13.84
N GLY A 233 10.56 -12.49 14.98
CA GLY A 233 10.66 -11.89 16.30
C GLY A 233 12.02 -12.21 16.92
N LEU A 234 12.69 -11.19 17.45
CA LEU A 234 13.92 -11.36 18.23
C LEU A 234 13.60 -11.01 19.68
N SER A 235 13.80 -11.96 20.59
CA SER A 235 13.70 -11.74 22.03
C SER A 235 15.05 -12.03 22.69
N GLY A 236 15.41 -11.21 23.67
CA GLY A 236 16.68 -11.32 24.40
C GLY A 236 17.03 -10.01 25.10
N GLY A 237 17.69 -10.13 26.26
CA GLY A 237 18.24 -9.01 27.02
C GLY A 237 19.75 -9.17 27.19
N GLN A 238 20.43 -8.10 27.63
CA GLN A 238 21.81 -8.26 28.10
C GLN A 238 21.82 -9.12 29.36
N ALA A 239 22.43 -10.29 29.29
CA ALA A 239 22.76 -11.06 30.48
C ALA A 239 23.88 -10.32 31.23
N PHE A 240 23.58 -9.75 32.39
CA PHE A 240 24.58 -9.16 33.27
C PHE A 240 24.79 -10.05 34.50
N ILE A 241 26.05 -10.18 34.92
CA ILE A 241 26.39 -10.79 36.20
C ILE A 241 26.18 -9.70 37.26
N SER A 242 25.19 -9.86 38.13
CA SER A 242 25.17 -9.02 39.34
C SER A 242 26.32 -9.47 40.24
N GLN A 243 27.16 -8.53 40.69
CA GLN A 243 28.13 -8.85 41.74
C GLN A 243 27.35 -9.16 43.02
N GLY A 244 27.12 -10.44 43.30
CA GLY A 244 26.46 -10.88 44.54
C GLY A 244 26.10 -12.36 44.54
N ASP A 245 25.48 -12.85 43.47
CA ASP A 245 25.10 -14.26 43.33
C ASP A 245 25.46 -14.69 41.92
N GLY A 246 26.29 -15.74 41.77
CA GLY A 246 26.77 -16.26 40.49
C GLY A 246 25.69 -16.88 39.58
N MET A 247 24.52 -16.26 39.50
CA MET A 247 23.36 -16.69 38.75
C MET A 247 23.11 -15.70 37.61
N PHE A 248 23.10 -16.22 36.38
CA PHE A 248 22.68 -15.45 35.22
C PHE A 248 21.20 -15.08 35.38
N ARG A 249 20.87 -13.79 35.26
CA ARG A 249 19.48 -13.33 35.11
C ARG A 249 19.31 -12.85 33.67
N ILE A 250 18.22 -13.32 33.03
CA ILE A 250 17.75 -12.88 31.72
C ILE A 250 16.77 -11.73 31.94
#